data_AF-A0A257GEA0-F1
#
_entry.id   AF-A0A257GEA0-F1
#
_cell.length_a   1.000
_cell.length_b   1.000
_cell.length_c   1.000
_cell.angle_alpha   90.00
_cell.angle_beta   90.00
_cell.angle_gamma   90.00
#
_symmetry.space_group_name_H-M   'P 1'
#
loop_
_entity.id
_entity.type
_entity.pdbx_description
1 polymer ?
#
loop_
_entity_poly.entity_id
_entity_poly.type
_entity_poly.pdbx_seq_one_letter_code
_entity_poly.pdbx_strand_id
1 'polypeptide(L)'
;MRLPRIQGSVRVLLLAGVLCLPLSACNAPSADTNRGLESVRQPVVQRTSFVFDVSTLPGGGLAVSEQRRLAGWLEALDLGYGDRVSLDDPVDSDQTRTSVEQVAGRFGILLAEVAPVTEGDIGAGTARVVVSRTEASVPGCPDWSQKVDNKLNNATSPGYGCAVNSNMAVMVANKEDLVHGAKGASTTLVQSNAKAIKSYRDQPPTGAGGLKQVSSKSGGN
;
A
#
# COMPACT_ATOMS: atom_id res chain seq x y z
N MET A 1 31.43 19.05 -66.25
CA MET A 1 30.24 18.96 -65.37
C MET A 1 30.17 20.22 -64.53
N ARG A 2 29.27 21.16 -64.88
CA ARG A 2 29.07 22.41 -64.11
C ARG A 2 28.00 22.15 -63.04
N LEU A 3 28.36 22.34 -61.77
CA LEU A 3 27.40 22.40 -60.67
C LEU A 3 26.47 23.61 -60.86
N PRO A 4 25.13 23.47 -60.72
CA PRO A 4 24.23 24.59 -60.84
C PRO A 4 24.40 25.55 -59.65
N ARG A 5 24.47 26.85 -59.95
CA ARG A 5 24.45 27.93 -58.96
C ARG A 5 23.07 27.94 -58.28
N ILE A 6 23.03 27.48 -57.04
CA ILE A 6 21.85 27.57 -56.17
C ILE A 6 21.59 29.05 -55.87
N GLN A 7 20.50 29.60 -56.40
CA GLN A 7 20.07 31.00 -56.26
C GLN A 7 19.85 31.38 -54.78
N GLY A 8 20.11 32.66 -54.45
CA GLY A 8 20.06 33.21 -53.09
C GLY A 8 18.75 32.97 -52.33
N SER A 9 17.62 32.84 -53.03
CA SER A 9 16.31 32.53 -52.44
C SER A 9 16.29 31.16 -51.76
N VAL A 10 17.03 30.17 -52.29
CA VAL A 10 17.13 28.82 -51.71
C VAL A 10 17.99 28.83 -50.44
N ARG A 11 19.00 29.70 -50.36
CA ARG A 11 19.81 29.88 -49.14
C ARG A 11 19.02 30.53 -48.00
N VAL A 12 18.14 31.48 -48.32
CA VAL A 12 17.26 32.13 -47.33
C VAL A 12 16.20 31.14 -46.81
N LEU A 13 15.62 30.32 -47.70
CA LEU A 13 14.70 29.25 -47.32
C LEU A 13 15.36 28.16 -46.48
N LEU A 14 16.61 27.79 -46.78
CA LEU A 14 17.38 26.84 -45.98
C LEU A 14 17.74 27.40 -44.59
N LEU A 15 18.15 28.67 -44.48
CA LEU A 15 18.41 29.30 -43.18
C LEU A 15 17.13 29.42 -42.34
N ALA A 16 16.00 29.79 -42.94
CA ALA A 16 14.72 29.87 -42.25
C ALA A 16 14.24 28.48 -41.78
N GLY A 17 14.42 27.44 -42.60
CA GLY A 17 14.09 26.06 -42.23
C GLY A 17 14.91 25.54 -41.05
N VAL A 18 16.22 25.85 -41.00
CA VAL A 18 17.11 25.43 -39.91
C VAL A 18 16.81 26.18 -38.60
N LEU A 19 16.37 27.44 -38.67
CA LEU A 19 16.02 28.24 -37.49
C LEU A 19 14.70 27.79 -36.82
N CYS A 20 13.80 27.15 -37.56
CA CYS A 20 12.49 26.72 -37.04
C CYS A 20 12.53 25.33 -36.35
N LEU A 21 13.49 24.48 -36.67
CA LEU A 21 13.66 23.14 -36.09
C LEU A 21 13.88 23.11 -34.54
N PRO A 22 14.63 24.04 -33.91
CA PRO A 22 14.79 24.01 -32.46
C PRO A 22 13.50 24.32 -31.66
N LEU A 23 12.51 25.00 -32.26
CA LEU A 23 11.25 25.29 -31.55
C LEU A 23 10.31 24.07 -31.45
N SER A 24 10.41 23.12 -32.37
CA SER A 24 9.60 21.89 -32.32
C SER A 24 10.07 20.86 -31.28
N ALA A 25 11.25 21.04 -30.68
CA ALA A 25 11.80 20.10 -29.69
C ALA A 25 11.17 20.24 -28.29
N CYS A 26 10.51 21.37 -27.98
CA CYS A 26 9.92 21.61 -26.66
C CYS A 26 8.61 20.83 -26.40
N ASN A 27 8.03 20.18 -27.42
CA ASN A 27 6.74 19.50 -27.32
C ASN A 27 6.77 18.09 -27.91
N ALA A 28 7.88 17.35 -27.76
CA ALA A 28 7.90 15.94 -28.15
C ALA A 28 6.84 15.18 -27.32
N PRO A 29 5.79 14.62 -27.94
CA PRO A 29 4.77 13.89 -27.21
C PRO A 29 5.41 12.67 -26.56
N SER A 30 5.41 12.64 -25.23
CA SER A 30 5.89 11.50 -24.45
C SER A 30 4.93 10.34 -24.71
N ALA A 31 5.41 9.29 -25.38
CA ALA A 31 4.61 8.20 -25.92
C ALA A 31 3.80 7.38 -24.88
N ASP A 32 4.10 7.50 -23.59
CA ASP A 32 3.28 6.95 -22.51
C ASP A 32 2.85 8.07 -21.58
N THR A 33 1.66 8.61 -21.82
CA THR A 33 1.08 9.61 -20.93
C THR A 33 -0.08 8.98 -20.19
N ASN A 34 0.13 8.72 -18.90
CA ASN A 34 -0.94 8.50 -17.94
C ASN A 34 -2.07 9.52 -18.22
N ARG A 35 -3.31 9.05 -18.26
CA ARG A 35 -4.48 9.89 -18.56
C ARG A 35 -5.32 10.19 -17.32
N GLY A 36 -4.91 9.68 -16.16
CA GLY A 36 -5.59 9.88 -14.90
C GLY A 36 -4.68 10.47 -13.83
N LEU A 37 -5.27 10.63 -12.65
CA LEU A 37 -4.57 11.07 -11.43
C LEU A 37 -3.91 9.90 -10.68
N GLU A 38 -4.13 8.67 -11.13
CA GLU A 38 -3.56 7.49 -10.50
C GLU A 38 -2.05 7.46 -10.65
N SER A 39 -1.35 6.92 -9.66
CA SER A 39 0.08 6.67 -9.79
C SER A 39 0.35 5.50 -10.75
N VAL A 40 1.29 5.67 -11.69
CA VAL A 40 1.77 4.57 -12.55
C VAL A 40 2.58 3.56 -11.73
N ARG A 41 3.36 4.06 -10.76
CA ARG A 41 4.27 3.26 -9.94
C ARG A 41 3.58 2.92 -8.62
N GLN A 42 2.92 1.76 -8.59
CA GLN A 42 2.17 1.28 -7.43
C GLN A 42 3.07 0.43 -6.52
N PRO A 43 2.82 0.43 -5.19
CA PRO A 43 3.53 -0.45 -4.28
C PRO A 43 3.12 -1.90 -4.54
N VAL A 44 4.10 -2.79 -4.58
CA VAL A 44 3.91 -4.23 -4.69
C VAL A 44 4.29 -4.84 -3.34
N VAL A 45 3.36 -5.61 -2.79
CA VAL A 45 3.53 -6.31 -1.51
C VAL A 45 3.84 -7.77 -1.79
N GLN A 46 4.86 -8.29 -1.14
CA GLN A 46 5.25 -9.69 -1.21
C GLN A 46 5.23 -10.28 0.20
N ARG A 47 4.61 -11.45 0.33
CA ARG A 47 4.54 -12.20 1.59
C ARG A 47 5.33 -13.49 1.43
N THR A 48 6.20 -13.74 2.39
CA THR A 48 6.93 -15.01 2.53
C THR A 48 6.56 -15.64 3.86
N SER A 49 6.19 -16.92 3.85
CA SER A 49 5.83 -17.66 5.06
C SER A 49 6.83 -18.77 5.29
N PHE A 50 7.43 -18.78 6.47
CA PHE A 50 8.32 -19.83 6.95
C PHE A 50 7.56 -20.68 7.96
N VAL A 51 7.60 -21.99 7.78
CA VAL A 51 6.88 -22.94 8.62
C VAL A 51 7.86 -23.78 9.43
N PHE A 52 7.50 -24.05 10.68
CA PHE A 52 8.30 -24.89 11.56
C PHE A 52 7.39 -25.70 12.48
N ASP A 53 7.47 -27.02 12.33
CA ASP A 53 6.65 -27.93 13.12
C ASP A 53 7.34 -28.22 14.45
N VAL A 54 6.58 -28.10 15.53
CA VAL A 54 6.98 -28.40 16.90
C VAL A 54 6.18 -29.57 17.46
N SER A 55 6.85 -30.47 18.17
CA SER A 55 6.22 -31.61 18.84
C SER A 55 5.54 -31.16 20.14
N THR A 56 4.25 -31.45 20.26
CA THR A 56 3.46 -31.13 21.45
C THR A 56 3.47 -32.29 22.44
N LEU A 57 3.33 -31.97 23.73
CA LEU A 57 3.23 -32.97 24.79
C LEU A 57 1.80 -33.55 24.87
N PRO A 58 1.64 -34.78 25.39
CA PRO A 58 0.32 -35.30 25.74
C PRO A 58 -0.35 -34.38 26.77
N GLY A 59 -1.48 -33.76 26.40
CA GLY A 59 -2.18 -32.76 27.23
C GLY A 59 -1.83 -31.31 26.93
N GLY A 60 -1.03 -31.04 25.89
CA GLY A 60 -0.67 -29.70 25.43
C GLY A 60 0.66 -29.18 25.97
N GLY A 61 1.16 -28.12 25.36
CA GLY A 61 2.43 -27.50 25.73
C GLY A 61 3.63 -28.06 24.97
N LEU A 62 4.78 -27.39 25.16
CA LEU A 62 6.04 -27.75 24.53
C LEU A 62 7.08 -28.15 25.57
N ALA A 63 7.79 -29.25 25.33
CA ALA A 63 8.93 -29.65 26.13
C ALA A 63 10.04 -28.57 26.09
N VAL A 64 10.86 -28.47 27.13
CA VAL A 64 11.93 -27.45 27.20
C VAL A 64 12.93 -27.59 26.05
N SER A 65 13.22 -28.82 25.61
CA SER A 65 14.04 -29.08 24.43
C SER A 65 13.43 -28.50 23.15
N GLU A 66 12.10 -28.60 23.03
CA GLU A 66 11.33 -28.11 21.90
C GLU A 66 11.31 -26.58 21.85
N GLN A 67 11.11 -25.95 23.01
CA GLN A 67 11.19 -24.50 23.15
C GLN A 67 12.56 -23.95 22.75
N ARG A 68 13.66 -24.67 23.07
CA ARG A 68 15.01 -24.30 22.63
C ARG A 68 15.19 -24.47 21.13
N ARG A 69 14.64 -25.53 20.53
CA ARG A 69 14.71 -25.72 19.07
C ARG A 69 13.95 -24.61 18.35
N LEU A 70 12.76 -24.26 18.83
CA LEU A 70 11.98 -23.14 18.32
C LEU A 70 12.73 -21.82 18.47
N ALA A 71 13.30 -21.54 19.65
CA ALA A 71 14.07 -20.33 19.89
C ALA A 71 15.27 -20.21 18.93
N GLY A 72 16.03 -21.30 18.74
CA GLY A 72 17.16 -21.31 17.80
C GLY A 72 16.74 -21.12 16.34
N TRP A 73 15.56 -21.64 15.95
CA TRP A 73 15.01 -21.39 14.62
C TRP A 73 14.58 -19.93 14.42
N LEU A 74 13.92 -19.33 15.42
CA LEU A 74 13.54 -17.92 15.38
C LEU A 74 14.76 -16.99 15.36
N GLU A 75 15.83 -17.34 16.07
CA GLU A 75 17.11 -16.63 16.03
C GLU A 75 17.78 -16.76 14.66
N ALA A 76 17.79 -17.96 14.08
CA ALA A 76 18.34 -18.20 12.73
C ALA A 76 17.59 -17.45 11.62
N LEU A 77 16.28 -17.19 11.81
CA LEU A 77 15.47 -16.38 10.91
C LEU A 77 15.71 -14.87 11.07
N ASP A 78 16.45 -14.44 12.10
CA ASP A 78 16.63 -13.04 12.48
C ASP A 78 15.28 -12.32 12.60
N LEU A 79 14.48 -12.77 13.57
CA LEU A 79 13.14 -12.24 13.81
C LEU A 79 13.20 -10.73 14.03
N GLY A 80 12.55 -9.99 13.13
CA GLY A 80 12.68 -8.55 13.05
C GLY A 80 11.35 -7.81 13.15
N TYR A 81 11.45 -6.48 13.06
CA TYR A 81 10.28 -5.63 12.93
C TYR A 81 9.53 -5.93 11.62
N GLY A 82 8.21 -6.15 11.72
CA GLY A 82 7.35 -6.48 10.58
C GLY A 82 7.08 -7.98 10.40
N ASP A 83 7.80 -8.84 11.12
CA ASP A 83 7.51 -10.27 11.13
C ASP A 83 6.31 -10.58 12.03
N ARG A 84 5.46 -11.48 11.57
CA ARG A 84 4.30 -11.97 12.33
C ARG A 84 4.46 -13.44 12.62
N VAL A 85 4.40 -13.81 13.89
CA VAL A 85 4.41 -15.21 14.31
C VAL A 85 2.96 -15.63 14.60
N SER A 86 2.53 -16.76 14.05
CA SER A 86 1.25 -17.39 14.36
C SER A 86 1.45 -18.85 14.68
N LEU A 87 0.52 -19.41 15.46
CA LEU A 87 0.47 -20.82 15.78
C LEU A 87 -0.74 -21.44 15.08
N ASP A 88 -0.50 -22.53 14.37
CA ASP A 88 -1.51 -23.42 13.80
C ASP A 88 -1.43 -24.74 14.57
N ASP A 89 -2.34 -24.92 15.54
CA ASP A 89 -2.45 -26.13 16.37
C ASP A 89 -3.80 -26.80 16.08
N PRO A 90 -3.84 -28.00 15.48
CA PRO A 90 -5.08 -28.73 15.21
C PRO A 90 -5.93 -29.01 16.44
N VAL A 91 -5.31 -29.05 17.63
CA VAL A 91 -5.98 -29.32 18.91
C VAL A 91 -6.34 -28.02 19.65
N ASP A 92 -5.84 -26.86 19.17
CA ASP A 92 -6.04 -25.53 19.76
C ASP A 92 -5.77 -25.48 21.27
N SER A 93 -4.62 -26.02 21.70
CA SER A 93 -4.28 -26.09 23.13
C SER A 93 -3.72 -24.76 23.65
N ASP A 94 -4.38 -24.19 24.66
CA ASP A 94 -3.93 -23.00 25.38
C ASP A 94 -2.52 -23.14 25.96
N GLN A 95 -2.15 -24.35 26.42
CA GLN A 95 -0.83 -24.64 26.97
C GLN A 95 0.25 -24.60 25.88
N THR A 96 -0.05 -25.13 24.69
CA THR A 96 0.84 -25.05 23.52
C THR A 96 1.02 -23.59 23.12
N ARG A 97 -0.09 -22.85 23.00
CA ARG A 97 -0.07 -21.41 22.69
C ARG A 97 0.77 -20.62 23.68
N THR A 98 0.52 -20.79 24.98
CA THR A 98 1.28 -20.11 26.05
C THR A 98 2.78 -20.43 25.97
N SER A 99 3.13 -21.68 25.68
CA SER A 99 4.54 -22.09 25.54
C SER A 99 5.22 -21.39 24.36
N VAL A 100 4.53 -21.28 23.21
CA VAL A 100 5.03 -20.57 22.02
C VAL A 100 5.09 -19.07 22.27
N GLU A 101 4.09 -18.48 22.93
CA GLU A 101 4.06 -17.06 23.32
C GLU A 101 5.23 -16.69 24.23
N GLN A 102 5.59 -17.55 25.19
CA GLN A 102 6.75 -17.34 26.05
C GLN A 102 8.08 -17.33 25.28
N VAL A 103 8.19 -18.13 24.21
CA VAL A 103 9.38 -18.15 23.36
C VAL A 103 9.40 -16.92 22.44
N ALA A 104 8.30 -16.63 21.74
CA ALA A 104 8.18 -15.48 20.85
C ALA A 104 8.33 -14.14 21.60
N GLY A 105 7.81 -14.07 22.84
CA GLY A 105 7.91 -12.88 23.69
C GLY A 105 9.36 -12.49 24.04
N ARG A 106 10.31 -13.43 24.01
CA ARG A 106 11.75 -13.12 24.18
C ARG A 106 12.32 -12.31 23.02
N PHE A 107 11.72 -12.41 21.84
CA PHE A 107 12.04 -11.62 20.66
C PHE A 107 11.17 -10.36 20.57
N GLY A 108 10.33 -10.08 21.58
CA GLY A 108 9.44 -8.92 21.59
C GLY A 108 8.25 -9.04 20.63
N ILE A 109 7.93 -10.25 20.15
CA ILE A 109 6.83 -10.48 19.21
C ILE A 109 5.65 -11.16 19.93
N LEU A 110 4.45 -10.65 19.66
CA LEU A 110 3.19 -11.26 20.11
C LEU A 110 2.66 -12.20 19.03
N LEU A 111 2.07 -13.33 19.46
CA LEU A 111 1.41 -14.23 18.52
C LEU A 111 0.19 -13.55 17.88
N ALA A 112 0.05 -13.71 16.58
CA ALA A 112 -1.17 -13.37 15.87
C ALA A 112 -2.31 -14.33 16.27
N GLU A 113 -3.55 -13.85 16.22
CA GLU A 113 -4.71 -14.67 16.52
C GLU A 113 -4.97 -15.75 15.48
N VAL A 114 -4.76 -15.42 14.20
CA VAL A 114 -5.09 -16.30 13.08
C VAL A 114 -3.83 -16.68 12.32
N ALA A 115 -3.59 -17.99 12.20
CA ALA A 115 -2.57 -18.52 11.31
C ALA A 115 -3.02 -18.46 9.85
N PRO A 116 -2.13 -18.12 8.90
CA PRO A 116 -2.44 -18.23 7.49
C PRO A 116 -2.57 -19.71 7.11
N VAL A 117 -3.31 -19.99 6.04
CA VAL A 117 -3.37 -21.34 5.48
C VAL A 117 -1.99 -21.72 4.96
N THR A 118 -1.38 -22.76 5.53
CA THR A 118 -0.08 -23.28 5.12
C THR A 118 -0.24 -24.55 4.32
N GLU A 119 0.72 -24.82 3.44
CA GLU A 119 0.76 -26.06 2.67
C GLU A 119 1.25 -27.22 3.54
N GLY A 120 0.65 -28.40 3.34
CA GLY A 120 1.00 -29.63 4.05
C GLY A 120 0.17 -29.87 5.31
N ASP A 121 -0.09 -31.15 5.59
CA ASP A 121 -0.84 -31.57 6.77
C ASP A 121 -0.01 -31.37 8.05
N ILE A 122 -0.69 -31.16 9.18
CA ILE A 122 -0.05 -31.07 10.50
C ILE A 122 -0.18 -32.43 11.15
N GLY A 123 0.96 -33.08 11.42
CA GLY A 123 0.98 -34.42 12.00
C GLY A 123 0.35 -34.44 13.40
N ALA A 124 -0.25 -35.57 13.76
CA ALA A 124 -0.79 -35.75 15.11
C ALA A 124 0.31 -35.57 16.17
N GLY A 125 0.00 -34.81 17.23
CA GLY A 125 0.98 -34.47 18.27
C GLY A 125 2.03 -33.44 17.84
N THR A 126 1.75 -32.67 16.79
CA THR A 126 2.57 -31.52 16.39
C THR A 126 1.70 -30.28 16.22
N ALA A 127 2.31 -29.12 16.41
CA ALA A 127 1.73 -27.83 16.07
C ALA A 127 2.70 -27.09 15.16
N ARG A 128 2.19 -26.28 14.24
CA ARG A 128 2.98 -25.55 13.26
C ARG A 128 3.11 -24.09 13.65
N VAL A 129 4.33 -23.64 13.86
CA VAL A 129 4.64 -22.22 14.02
C VAL A 129 4.91 -21.63 12.65
N VAL A 130 4.23 -20.55 12.32
CA VAL A 130 4.35 -19.86 11.03
C VAL A 130 4.87 -18.45 11.26
N VAL A 131 5.99 -18.13 10.62
CA VAL A 131 6.53 -16.77 10.57
C VAL A 131 6.21 -16.19 9.20
N SER A 132 5.38 -15.15 9.16
CA SER A 132 5.04 -14.43 7.94
C SER A 132 5.80 -13.10 7.89
N ARG A 133 6.68 -12.97 6.91
CA ARG A 133 7.40 -11.74 6.58
C ARG A 133 6.73 -11.07 5.39
N THR A 134 6.41 -9.79 5.54
CA THR A 134 5.83 -9.00 4.46
C THR A 134 6.81 -7.91 4.07
N GLU A 135 7.06 -7.77 2.78
CA GLU A 135 7.89 -6.72 2.20
C GLU A 135 7.09 -5.92 1.18
N ALA A 136 7.43 -4.65 1.04
CA ALA A 136 6.75 -3.74 0.12
C ALA A 136 7.81 -2.92 -0.58
N SER A 137 7.73 -2.89 -1.91
CA SER A 137 8.62 -2.10 -2.75
C SER A 137 7.86 -1.53 -3.94
N VAL A 138 8.38 -0.45 -4.53
CA VAL A 138 7.80 0.15 -5.74
C VAL A 138 8.76 -0.14 -6.90
N PRO A 139 8.45 -1.12 -7.76
CA PRO A 139 9.37 -1.53 -8.82
C PRO A 139 9.52 -0.46 -9.91
N GLY A 140 10.75 -0.33 -10.41
CA GLY A 140 11.10 0.63 -11.46
C GLY A 140 11.23 2.07 -10.98
N CYS A 141 11.49 2.28 -9.69
CA CYS A 141 11.82 3.58 -9.11
C CYS A 141 13.33 3.72 -8.83
N PRO A 142 13.91 4.93 -8.97
CA PRO A 142 13.28 6.15 -9.49
C PRO A 142 13.07 6.10 -11.02
N ASP A 143 12.04 6.79 -11.52
CA ASP A 143 11.71 6.87 -12.96
C ASP A 143 11.87 8.30 -13.48
N TRP A 144 12.94 8.52 -14.26
CA TRP A 144 13.27 9.79 -14.93
C TRP A 144 13.09 9.74 -16.45
N SER A 145 12.30 8.78 -16.95
CA SER A 145 12.04 8.62 -18.39
C SER A 145 11.43 9.88 -19.01
N GLN A 146 10.64 10.63 -18.24
CA GLN A 146 10.12 11.94 -18.64
C GLN A 146 10.90 13.06 -17.98
N LYS A 147 11.56 13.87 -18.83
CA LYS A 147 12.39 15.00 -18.42
C LYS A 147 11.64 16.33 -18.36
N VAL A 148 10.44 16.37 -18.93
CA VAL A 148 9.59 17.56 -19.01
C VAL A 148 8.21 17.19 -18.48
N ASP A 149 7.72 17.97 -17.52
CA ASP A 149 6.42 17.75 -16.87
C ASP A 149 5.40 18.81 -17.31
N ASN A 150 5.02 18.76 -18.60
CA ASN A 150 4.05 19.67 -19.21
C ASN A 150 2.70 18.97 -19.46
N LYS A 151 2.13 18.35 -18.41
CA LYS A 151 0.87 17.59 -18.49
C LYS A 151 -0.36 18.50 -18.54
N LEU A 152 -0.78 18.88 -19.75
CA LEU A 152 -2.01 19.66 -19.99
C LEU A 152 -3.31 18.86 -19.74
N ASN A 153 -3.22 17.56 -19.54
CA ASN A 153 -4.34 16.66 -19.29
C ASN A 153 -4.56 16.36 -17.80
N ASN A 154 -3.98 17.15 -16.87
CA ASN A 154 -4.02 16.93 -15.43
C ASN A 154 -3.57 15.51 -15.00
N ALA A 155 -2.61 14.93 -15.71
CA ALA A 155 -2.07 13.63 -15.37
C ALA A 155 -0.91 13.72 -14.37
N THR A 156 -0.73 12.69 -13.56
CA THR A 156 0.45 12.57 -12.70
C THR A 156 1.70 12.21 -13.51
N SER A 157 2.85 12.73 -13.06
CA SER A 157 4.15 12.39 -13.65
C SER A 157 4.54 10.93 -13.32
N PRO A 158 5.37 10.27 -14.15
CA PRO A 158 5.82 8.90 -13.87
C PRO A 158 6.53 8.75 -12.51
N GLY A 159 7.25 9.80 -12.09
CA GLY A 159 7.94 9.86 -10.80
C GLY A 159 7.03 10.13 -9.59
N TYR A 160 5.78 10.55 -9.80
CA TYR A 160 4.83 10.84 -8.71
C TYR A 160 4.67 9.64 -7.76
N GLY A 161 4.48 8.44 -8.32
CA GLY A 161 4.39 7.21 -7.55
C GLY A 161 5.68 6.85 -6.83
N CYS A 162 6.83 7.05 -7.47
CA CYS A 162 8.11 6.84 -6.82
C CYS A 162 8.32 7.77 -5.63
N ALA A 163 7.81 9.00 -5.65
CA ALA A 163 7.92 9.91 -4.53
C ALA A 163 6.94 9.57 -3.39
N VAL A 164 5.69 9.25 -3.71
CA VAL A 164 4.66 9.03 -2.67
C VAL A 164 4.65 7.58 -2.19
N ASN A 165 4.55 6.62 -3.11
CA ASN A 165 4.32 5.22 -2.77
C ASN A 165 5.58 4.54 -2.19
N SER A 166 6.78 5.01 -2.51
CA SER A 166 8.01 4.46 -1.89
C SER A 166 8.09 4.83 -0.42
N ASN A 167 7.71 6.07 -0.07
CA ASN A 167 7.61 6.51 1.31
C ASN A 167 6.52 5.71 2.05
N MET A 168 5.35 5.49 1.44
CA MET A 168 4.32 4.63 2.05
C MET A 168 4.82 3.20 2.26
N ALA A 169 5.55 2.63 1.30
CA ALA A 169 6.08 1.27 1.41
C ALA A 169 7.04 1.08 2.60
N VAL A 170 7.77 2.11 3.02
CA VAL A 170 8.69 2.06 4.18
C VAL A 170 8.07 2.55 5.49
N MET A 171 7.12 3.48 5.43
CA MET A 171 6.52 4.11 6.62
C MET A 171 5.35 3.31 7.20
N VAL A 172 4.65 2.52 6.39
CA VAL A 172 3.52 1.71 6.86
C VAL A 172 4.04 0.55 7.71
N ALA A 173 3.57 0.49 8.96
CA ALA A 173 3.98 -0.52 9.94
C ALA A 173 3.65 -1.95 9.48
N ASN A 174 2.41 -2.19 9.06
CA ASN A 174 1.98 -3.46 8.48
C ASN A 174 1.77 -3.31 6.98
N LYS A 175 2.73 -3.82 6.19
CA LYS A 175 2.75 -3.67 4.74
C LYS A 175 1.55 -4.32 4.03
N GLU A 176 0.90 -5.31 4.65
CA GLU A 176 -0.36 -5.90 4.14
C GLU A 176 -1.53 -4.91 4.08
N ASP A 177 -1.49 -3.86 4.90
CA ASP A 177 -2.52 -2.84 4.92
C ASP A 177 -2.51 -2.01 3.63
N LEU A 178 -1.43 -2.05 2.84
CA LEU A 178 -1.38 -1.45 1.50
C LEU A 178 -2.29 -2.16 0.48
N VAL A 179 -2.68 -3.42 0.76
CA VAL A 179 -3.54 -4.21 -0.14
C VAL A 179 -5.00 -4.21 0.33
N HIS A 180 -5.23 -4.49 1.61
CA HIS A 180 -6.59 -4.70 2.14
C HIS A 180 -7.02 -3.68 3.20
N GLY A 181 -6.12 -2.79 3.62
CA GLY A 181 -6.35 -1.86 4.72
C GLY A 181 -6.39 -2.54 6.09
N ALA A 182 -6.05 -1.78 7.13
CA ALA A 182 -6.16 -2.26 8.50
C ALA A 182 -7.64 -2.48 8.87
N LYS A 183 -7.99 -3.70 9.29
CA LYS A 183 -9.29 -3.98 9.91
C LYS A 183 -9.24 -3.57 11.38
N GLY A 184 -9.48 -2.30 11.66
CA GLY A 184 -9.57 -1.77 13.02
C GLY A 184 -10.99 -1.75 13.55
N ALA A 185 -11.23 -2.29 14.74
CA ALA A 185 -12.41 -1.97 15.55
C ALA A 185 -12.32 -0.51 16.00
N SER A 186 -12.79 0.39 15.15
CA SER A 186 -12.80 1.84 15.41
C SER A 186 -13.91 2.20 16.41
N THR A 187 -13.77 1.84 17.68
CA THR A 187 -14.87 2.01 18.64
C THR A 187 -15.05 3.46 19.11
N THR A 188 -14.10 4.37 18.84
CA THR A 188 -14.22 5.78 19.30
C THR A 188 -13.98 6.85 18.23
N LEU A 189 -12.95 6.72 17.38
CA LEU A 189 -12.59 7.76 16.39
C LEU A 189 -13.47 7.79 15.13
N VAL A 190 -14.08 6.66 14.75
CA VAL A 190 -15.04 6.65 13.63
C VAL A 190 -16.38 7.23 14.07
N GLN A 191 -16.77 7.13 15.35
CA GLN A 191 -18.05 7.68 15.80
C GLN A 191 -18.11 9.21 15.75
N SER A 192 -17.03 9.94 16.09
CA SER A 192 -17.01 11.41 16.01
C SER A 192 -16.99 11.93 14.57
N ASN A 193 -16.19 11.32 13.69
CA ASN A 193 -16.16 11.69 12.27
C ASN A 193 -17.46 11.28 11.53
N ALA A 194 -18.07 10.14 11.91
CA ALA A 194 -19.35 9.72 11.36
C ALA A 194 -20.53 10.59 11.83
N LYS A 195 -20.42 11.34 12.95
CA LYS A 195 -21.48 12.28 13.37
C LYS A 195 -21.71 13.38 12.35
N ALA A 196 -20.67 13.93 11.72
CA ALA A 196 -20.82 14.95 10.69
C ALA A 196 -21.46 14.38 9.42
N ILE A 197 -21.04 13.17 9.00
CA ILE A 197 -21.63 12.46 7.85
C ILE A 197 -23.09 12.11 8.13
N LYS A 198 -23.40 11.63 9.34
CA LYS A 198 -24.76 11.33 9.78
C LYS A 198 -25.60 12.60 9.83
N SER A 199 -25.09 13.68 10.40
CA SER A 199 -25.76 14.99 10.40
C SER A 199 -26.06 15.49 8.99
N TYR A 200 -25.14 15.31 8.04
CA TYR A 200 -25.35 15.69 6.64
C TYR A 200 -26.42 14.81 5.96
N ARG A 201 -26.41 13.50 6.22
CA ARG A 201 -27.40 12.56 5.69
C ARG A 201 -28.79 12.73 6.28
N ASP A 202 -28.85 12.99 7.59
CA ASP A 202 -30.10 13.17 8.34
C ASP A 202 -30.64 14.61 8.17
N GLN A 203 -29.88 15.52 7.56
CA GLN A 203 -30.32 16.88 7.32
C GLN A 203 -31.54 16.86 6.40
N PRO A 204 -32.72 17.32 6.87
CA PRO A 204 -33.91 17.36 6.04
C PRO A 204 -33.67 18.28 4.83
N PRO A 205 -34.15 17.92 3.63
CA PRO A 205 -34.01 18.76 2.45
C PRO A 205 -34.50 20.17 2.74
N THR A 206 -33.76 21.19 2.28
CA THR A 206 -34.06 22.60 2.56
C THR A 206 -35.40 23.07 1.97
N GLY A 207 -36.06 22.25 1.15
CA GLY A 207 -37.43 22.45 0.66
C GLY A 207 -38.54 21.80 1.50
N ALA A 208 -38.21 21.03 2.54
CA ALA A 208 -39.19 20.38 3.43
C ALA A 208 -39.79 21.36 4.47
N GLY A 209 -39.07 22.43 4.79
CA GLY A 209 -39.65 23.58 5.50
C GLY A 209 -40.42 24.41 4.49
N GLY A 210 -41.75 24.42 4.59
CA GLY A 210 -42.62 25.20 3.71
C GLY A 210 -42.15 26.67 3.58
N LEU A 211 -42.48 27.28 2.44
CA LEU A 211 -42.14 28.68 2.13
C LEU A 211 -42.52 29.58 3.32
N LYS A 212 -41.59 30.43 3.77
CA LYS A 212 -41.88 31.44 4.80
C LYS A 212 -43.06 32.29 4.32
N GLN A 213 -44.19 32.24 4.99
CA GLN A 213 -45.30 33.16 4.73
C GLN A 213 -44.87 34.56 5.16
N VAL A 214 -44.54 35.40 4.17
CA VAL A 214 -44.38 36.83 4.39
C VAL A 214 -45.77 37.45 4.28
N SER A 215 -46.34 37.88 5.42
CA SER A 215 -47.61 38.61 5.44
C SER A 215 -47.40 40.04 4.94
N SER A 216 -48.10 40.44 3.88
CA SER A 216 -48.06 41.80 3.31
C SER A 216 -48.95 42.80 4.07
N LYS A 217 -49.21 42.59 5.37
CA LYS A 217 -50.19 43.34 6.17
C LYS A 217 -49.61 44.05 7.39
N SER A 218 -48.34 44.46 7.34
CA SER A 218 -47.77 45.37 8.34
C SER A 218 -47.30 46.66 7.66
N GLY A 219 -47.97 47.77 7.98
CA GLY A 219 -47.53 49.13 7.68
C GLY A 219 -48.29 49.84 6.56
N GLY A 220 -49.59 50.10 6.76
CA GLY A 220 -50.25 51.24 6.13
C GLY A 220 -49.99 52.51 6.95
N ASN A 221 -49.86 53.66 6.26
CA ASN A 221 -49.63 55.01 6.79
C ASN A 221 -50.42 55.37 8.05
#